data_AF-A0A3A8AIN1-F1
#
_entry.id   AF-A0A3A8AIN1-F1
#
_cell.length_a   1.000
_cell.length_b   1.000
_cell.length_c   1.000
_cell.angle_alpha   90.00
_cell.angle_beta   90.00
_cell.angle_gamma   90.00
#
_symmetry.space_group_name_H-M   'P 1'
#
loop_
_entity.id
_entity.type
_entity.pdbx_description
1 polymer ?
#
loop_
_entity_poly.entity_id
_entity_poly.type
_entity_poly.pdbx_seq_one_letter_code
_entity_poly.pdbx_strand_id
1 'polypeptide(L)'
;MPAEEFNALVGKVSAEIADRPLDDGLAAHLNATFPKDGPDFERLAALCAEGEAEGWLMAREAGGIKFGRAVKPGTDAGRFSVDVVRMKDVRGPHHVHTQGEIGAVLPIAGAPKFDDFDAGWYVYAPGTDHHPTVSGGDAYVVYWLPDGAIEFTGKP
;
A
#
# COMPACT_ATOMS: atom_id res chain seq x y z
N MET A 1 -9.50 2.87 -19.04
CA MET A 1 -9.95 3.90 -18.07
C MET A 1 -8.99 3.90 -16.87
N PRO A 2 -8.80 4.99 -16.10
CA PRO A 2 -7.82 5.04 -15.01
C PRO A 2 -7.94 3.90 -13.99
N ALA A 3 -9.17 3.54 -13.59
CA ALA A 3 -9.40 2.41 -12.68
C ALA A 3 -8.97 1.04 -13.26
N GLU A 4 -9.17 0.81 -14.57
CA GLU A 4 -8.73 -0.43 -15.22
C GLU A 4 -7.20 -0.50 -15.32
N GLU A 5 -6.56 0.64 -15.55
CA GLU A 5 -5.10 0.75 -15.60
C GLU A 5 -4.49 0.53 -14.21
N PHE A 6 -5.12 1.08 -13.16
CA PHE A 6 -4.76 0.79 -11.77
C PHE A 6 -4.84 -0.72 -11.49
N ASN A 7 -5.96 -1.37 -11.85
CA ASN A 7 -6.13 -2.81 -11.66
C ASN A 7 -5.07 -3.63 -12.42
N ALA A 8 -4.75 -3.25 -13.65
CA ALA A 8 -3.72 -3.93 -14.44
C ALA A 8 -2.32 -3.78 -13.80
N LEU A 9 -1.99 -2.59 -13.29
CA LEU A 9 -0.71 -2.33 -12.66
C LEU A 9 -0.57 -3.06 -11.33
N VAL A 10 -1.61 -3.07 -10.48
CA VAL A 10 -1.56 -3.83 -9.23
C VAL A 10 -1.54 -5.34 -9.49
N GLY A 11 -2.19 -5.82 -10.55
CA GLY A 11 -2.11 -7.20 -11.00
C GLY A 11 -0.70 -7.58 -11.47
N LYS A 12 -0.02 -6.69 -12.20
CA LYS A 12 1.39 -6.86 -12.59
C LYS A 12 2.30 -7.01 -11.36
N VAL A 13 2.13 -6.14 -10.36
CA VAL A 13 2.88 -6.23 -9.09
C VAL A 13 2.56 -7.54 -8.36
N SER A 14 1.29 -7.93 -8.28
CA SER A 14 0.88 -9.21 -7.67
C SER A 14 1.48 -10.43 -8.37
N ALA A 15 1.65 -10.39 -9.69
CA ALA A 15 2.32 -11.45 -10.43
C ALA A 15 3.82 -11.53 -10.11
N GLU A 16 4.47 -10.40 -9.82
CA GLU A 16 5.88 -10.38 -9.35
C GLU A 16 6.03 -10.86 -7.91
N ILE A 17 5.07 -10.53 -7.04
CA ILE A 17 5.01 -11.04 -5.66
C ILE A 17 4.82 -12.56 -5.68
N ALA A 18 3.80 -13.06 -6.41
CA ALA A 18 3.46 -14.48 -6.51
C ALA A 18 3.46 -15.19 -5.14
N ASP A 19 4.16 -16.32 -5.03
CA ASP A 19 4.32 -17.11 -3.80
C ASP A 19 5.69 -16.85 -3.11
N ARG A 20 6.33 -15.71 -3.38
CA ARG A 20 7.62 -15.38 -2.76
C ARG A 20 7.46 -15.17 -1.24
N PRO A 21 8.48 -15.49 -0.43
CA PRO A 21 8.47 -15.16 0.99
C PRO A 21 8.29 -13.66 1.23
N LEU A 22 7.48 -13.29 2.22
CA LEU A 22 7.31 -11.89 2.64
C LEU A 22 8.44 -11.52 3.59
N ASP A 23 9.59 -11.17 3.01
CA ASP A 23 10.81 -10.74 3.71
C ASP A 23 11.52 -9.59 2.99
N ASP A 24 12.67 -9.17 3.54
CA ASP A 24 13.52 -8.12 2.97
C ASP A 24 14.01 -8.44 1.54
N GLY A 25 14.10 -9.73 1.19
CA GLY A 25 14.46 -10.17 -0.16
C GLY A 25 13.37 -9.81 -1.17
N LEU A 26 12.10 -9.97 -0.81
CA LEU A 26 10.98 -9.50 -1.63
C LEU A 26 10.95 -7.97 -1.73
N ALA A 27 11.19 -7.26 -0.63
CA ALA A 27 11.27 -5.80 -0.66
C ALA A 27 12.39 -5.32 -1.62
N ALA A 28 13.57 -5.93 -1.55
CA ALA A 28 14.68 -5.62 -2.46
C ALA A 28 14.34 -5.95 -3.92
N HIS A 29 13.69 -7.09 -4.18
CA HIS A 29 13.23 -7.47 -5.52
C HIS A 29 12.27 -6.44 -6.11
N LEU A 30 11.27 -6.00 -5.34
CA LEU A 30 10.28 -5.03 -5.80
C LEU A 30 10.91 -3.64 -6.02
N ASN A 31 11.82 -3.20 -5.16
CA ASN A 31 12.56 -1.95 -5.37
C ASN A 31 13.50 -1.99 -6.59
N ALA A 32 14.00 -3.16 -6.97
CA ALA A 32 14.79 -3.32 -8.20
C ALA A 32 13.89 -3.39 -9.46
N THR A 33 12.72 -4.02 -9.34
CA THR A 33 11.82 -4.30 -10.48
C THR A 33 10.90 -3.11 -10.79
N PHE A 34 10.42 -2.42 -9.75
CA PHE A 34 9.54 -1.27 -9.82
C PHE A 34 10.16 -0.12 -8.99
N PRO A 35 11.33 0.41 -9.41
CA PRO A 35 12.02 1.42 -8.61
C PRO A 35 11.16 2.68 -8.45
N LYS A 36 11.37 3.40 -7.35
CA LYS A 36 10.55 4.56 -6.96
C LYS A 36 10.56 5.72 -7.97
N ASP A 37 11.59 5.79 -8.80
CA ASP A 37 11.80 6.72 -9.91
C ASP A 37 11.54 6.06 -11.27
N GLY A 38 10.95 4.86 -11.28
CA GLY A 38 10.56 4.11 -12.45
C GLY A 38 9.14 4.42 -12.92
N PRO A 39 8.85 4.17 -14.21
CA PRO A 39 7.59 4.57 -14.83
C PRO A 39 6.35 3.92 -14.20
N ASP A 40 6.45 2.66 -13.78
CA ASP A 40 5.34 1.96 -13.13
C ASP A 40 5.01 2.57 -11.76
N PHE A 41 6.03 2.93 -10.96
CA PHE A 41 5.84 3.50 -9.64
C PHE A 41 5.26 4.92 -9.72
N GLU A 42 5.81 5.74 -10.62
CA GLU A 42 5.26 7.07 -10.92
C GLU A 42 3.83 7.00 -11.43
N ARG A 43 3.51 6.02 -12.29
CA ARG A 43 2.16 5.82 -12.81
C ARG A 43 1.20 5.39 -11.71
N LEU A 44 1.61 4.49 -10.80
CA LEU A 44 0.81 4.10 -9.64
C LEU A 44 0.46 5.31 -8.77
N ALA A 45 1.43 6.19 -8.51
CA ALA A 45 1.20 7.42 -7.74
C ALA A 45 0.22 8.37 -8.45
N ALA A 46 0.35 8.55 -9.76
CA ALA A 46 -0.58 9.35 -10.55
C ALA A 46 -2.01 8.78 -10.50
N LEU A 47 -2.15 7.45 -10.64
CA LEU A 47 -3.46 6.78 -10.56
C LEU A 47 -4.08 6.88 -9.16
N CYS A 48 -3.27 6.87 -8.10
CA CYS A 48 -3.77 7.13 -6.74
C CYS A 48 -4.34 8.54 -6.61
N ALA A 49 -3.65 9.55 -7.17
CA ALA A 49 -4.11 10.93 -7.16
C ALA A 49 -5.38 11.13 -8.00
N GLU A 50 -5.43 10.56 -9.21
CA GLU A 50 -6.62 10.56 -10.08
C GLU A 50 -7.80 9.89 -9.37
N GLY A 51 -7.58 8.72 -8.76
CA GLY A 51 -8.63 7.97 -8.07
C GLY A 51 -9.13 8.64 -6.80
N GLU A 52 -8.27 9.35 -6.07
CA GLU A 52 -8.72 10.21 -4.97
C GLU A 52 -9.59 11.36 -5.48
N ALA A 53 -9.15 12.05 -6.54
CA ALA A 53 -9.84 13.21 -7.09
C ALA A 53 -11.22 12.84 -7.67
N GLU A 54 -11.33 11.67 -8.30
CA GLU A 54 -12.56 11.14 -8.89
C GLU A 54 -13.42 10.34 -7.89
N GLY A 55 -12.88 10.03 -6.70
CA GLY A 55 -13.60 9.38 -5.61
C GLY A 55 -13.79 7.87 -5.74
N TRP A 56 -13.11 7.20 -6.68
CA TRP A 56 -13.13 5.74 -6.80
C TRP A 56 -12.03 5.05 -5.99
N LEU A 57 -11.00 5.77 -5.53
CA LEU A 57 -10.09 5.35 -4.46
C LEU A 57 -10.35 6.13 -3.17
N MET A 58 -10.06 5.48 -2.05
CA MET A 58 -10.05 6.11 -0.72
C MET A 58 -11.34 6.88 -0.37
N ALA A 59 -12.50 6.36 -0.77
CA ALA A 59 -13.80 7.01 -0.61
C ALA A 59 -14.30 7.14 0.85
N ARG A 60 -13.53 6.65 1.83
CA ARG A 60 -13.85 6.71 3.26
C ARG A 60 -12.78 7.51 3.99
N GLU A 61 -13.16 8.20 5.04
CA GLU A 61 -12.23 8.97 5.88
C GLU A 61 -12.58 8.82 7.36
N ALA A 62 -11.56 8.58 8.19
CA ALA A 62 -11.68 8.54 9.64
C ALA A 62 -10.33 8.87 10.29
N GLY A 63 -10.33 9.65 11.38
CA GLY A 63 -9.11 9.96 12.12
C GLY A 63 -8.04 10.70 11.31
N GLY A 64 -8.43 11.44 10.27
CA GLY A 64 -7.50 12.13 9.36
C GLY A 64 -6.84 11.23 8.31
N ILE A 65 -7.31 9.99 8.16
CA ILE A 65 -6.84 9.02 7.18
C ILE A 65 -7.95 8.77 6.17
N LYS A 66 -7.65 8.92 4.87
CA LYS A 66 -8.53 8.44 3.80
C LYS A 66 -8.15 7.03 3.42
N PHE A 67 -9.11 6.14 3.16
CA PHE A 67 -8.84 4.72 2.98
C PHE A 67 -9.91 4.01 2.13
N GLY A 68 -9.50 2.91 1.48
CA GLY A 68 -10.43 2.02 0.81
C GLY A 68 -9.76 0.81 0.16
N ARG A 69 -10.47 -0.32 0.15
CA ARG A 69 -10.09 -1.51 -0.61
C ARG A 69 -10.42 -1.31 -2.09
N ALA A 70 -9.38 -1.11 -2.89
CA ALA A 70 -9.48 -0.91 -4.33
C ALA A 70 -9.71 -2.24 -5.06
N VAL A 71 -8.98 -3.29 -4.67
CA VAL A 71 -9.07 -4.63 -5.28
C VAL A 71 -9.34 -5.68 -4.20
N LYS A 72 -10.25 -6.61 -4.50
CA LYS A 72 -10.60 -7.71 -3.59
C LYS A 72 -9.75 -8.95 -3.89
N PRO A 73 -9.51 -9.83 -2.90
CA PRO A 73 -8.93 -11.14 -3.17
C PRO A 73 -9.76 -11.91 -4.20
N GLY A 74 -9.08 -12.66 -5.06
CA GLY A 74 -9.66 -13.50 -6.11
C GLY A 74 -9.98 -12.76 -7.41
N THR A 75 -9.51 -11.53 -7.60
CA THR A 75 -9.70 -10.76 -8.84
C THR A 75 -8.36 -10.46 -9.54
N ASP A 76 -8.14 -9.24 -10.02
CA ASP A 76 -6.95 -8.81 -10.77
C ASP A 76 -5.63 -9.00 -10.00
N ALA A 77 -5.67 -8.99 -8.67
CA ALA A 77 -4.50 -9.15 -7.79
C ALA A 77 -4.33 -10.58 -7.24
N GLY A 78 -4.93 -11.60 -7.88
CA GLY A 78 -4.80 -13.00 -7.43
C GLY A 78 -5.32 -13.18 -6.00
N ARG A 79 -4.52 -13.77 -5.10
CA ARG A 79 -4.92 -13.95 -3.68
C ARG A 79 -4.91 -12.67 -2.85
N PHE A 80 -4.33 -11.57 -3.36
CA PHE A 80 -4.15 -10.36 -2.57
C PHE A 80 -5.40 -9.48 -2.64
N SER A 81 -5.75 -8.84 -1.53
CA SER A 81 -6.49 -7.58 -1.62
C SER A 81 -5.51 -6.44 -1.84
N VAL A 82 -5.96 -5.36 -2.45
CA VAL A 82 -5.19 -4.11 -2.53
C VAL A 82 -6.00 -3.00 -1.90
N ASP A 83 -5.42 -2.39 -0.90
CA ASP A 83 -5.97 -1.27 -0.18
C ASP A 83 -5.09 -0.04 -0.41
N VAL A 84 -5.70 1.13 -0.47
CA VAL A 84 -5.00 2.42 -0.64
C VAL A 84 -5.42 3.31 0.51
N VAL A 85 -4.44 3.94 1.15
CA VAL A 85 -4.66 4.96 2.17
C VAL A 85 -3.90 6.23 1.83
N ARG A 86 -4.43 7.38 2.25
CA ARG A 86 -3.69 8.65 2.30
C ARG A 86 -3.53 9.05 3.74
N MET A 87 -2.29 9.34 4.11
CA MET A 87 -1.90 9.69 5.47
C MET A 87 -0.96 10.90 5.43
N LYS A 88 -1.20 11.86 6.33
CA LYS A 88 -0.38 13.05 6.48
C LYS A 88 -0.08 13.31 7.95
N ASP A 89 1.18 13.17 8.34
CA ASP A 89 1.67 13.39 9.71
C ASP A 89 0.72 12.82 10.78
N VAL A 90 0.32 11.55 10.58
CA VAL A 90 -0.75 10.90 11.33
C VAL A 90 -0.39 9.46 11.67
N ARG A 91 -0.78 9.05 12.89
CA ARG A 91 -0.70 7.69 13.40
C ARG A 91 -2.09 7.05 13.31
N GLY A 92 -2.20 5.94 12.59
CA GLY A 92 -3.41 5.15 12.47
C GLY A 92 -3.61 4.13 13.60
N PRO A 93 -4.72 3.38 13.57
CA PRO A 93 -5.09 2.42 14.61
C PRO A 93 -4.22 1.15 14.58
N HIS A 94 -3.94 0.59 15.76
CA HIS A 94 -3.16 -0.64 15.89
C HIS A 94 -3.81 -1.82 15.19
N HIS A 95 -3.02 -2.55 14.41
CA HIS A 95 -3.45 -3.81 13.81
C HIS A 95 -2.30 -4.80 13.64
N VAL A 96 -2.68 -6.04 13.32
CA VAL A 96 -1.79 -7.18 13.07
C VAL A 96 -1.94 -7.65 11.63
N HIS A 97 -0.80 -7.91 10.98
CA HIS A 97 -0.71 -8.51 9.65
C HIS A 97 -0.54 -10.02 9.77
N THR A 98 -1.64 -10.75 10.00
CA THR A 98 -1.57 -12.21 10.30
C THR A 98 -0.92 -13.03 9.19
N GLN A 99 -1.02 -12.60 7.94
CA GLN A 99 -0.34 -13.20 6.78
C GLN A 99 0.77 -12.33 6.18
N GLY A 100 1.10 -11.20 6.81
CA GLY A 100 2.07 -10.21 6.32
C GLY A 100 1.45 -9.14 5.42
N GLU A 101 2.26 -8.17 5.04
CA GLU A 101 1.88 -7.04 4.17
C GLU A 101 3.02 -6.73 3.20
N ILE A 102 2.68 -6.43 1.95
CA ILE A 102 3.61 -5.82 0.99
C ILE A 102 3.07 -4.43 0.70
N GLY A 103 3.89 -3.40 0.75
CA GLY A 103 3.39 -2.05 0.48
C GLY A 103 4.37 -1.16 -0.25
N ALA A 104 3.83 -0.05 -0.76
CA ALA A 104 4.55 1.01 -1.43
C ALA A 104 4.21 2.36 -0.79
N VAL A 105 5.24 3.12 -0.43
CA VAL A 105 5.12 4.49 0.07
C VAL A 105 5.28 5.45 -1.11
N LEU A 106 4.19 6.13 -1.49
CA LEU A 106 4.14 7.06 -2.62
C LEU A 106 4.07 8.51 -2.09
N PRO A 107 5.18 9.27 -2.10
CA PRO A 107 5.17 10.64 -1.58
C PRO A 107 4.26 11.58 -2.35
N ILE A 108 3.53 12.45 -1.63
CA ILE A 108 2.72 13.54 -2.20
C ILE A 108 3.39 14.89 -1.91
N ALA A 109 3.78 15.12 -0.66
CA ALA A 109 4.40 16.37 -0.24
C ALA A 109 5.34 16.17 0.95
N GLY A 110 6.45 16.91 0.98
CA GLY A 110 7.48 16.78 2.01
C GLY A 110 8.42 15.61 1.74
N ALA A 111 8.95 15.02 2.82
CA ALA A 111 9.77 13.81 2.78
C ALA A 111 9.13 12.74 3.68
N PRO A 112 7.93 12.27 3.32
CA PRO A 112 7.16 11.38 4.17
C PRO A 112 7.87 10.04 4.34
N LYS A 113 7.83 9.53 5.57
CA LYS A 113 8.20 8.17 5.92
C LYS A 113 6.98 7.43 6.45
N PHE A 114 6.80 6.18 6.06
CA PHE A 114 5.83 5.26 6.66
C PHE A 114 6.56 4.29 7.58
N ASP A 115 6.34 4.36 8.89
CA ASP A 115 7.07 3.53 9.87
C ASP A 115 8.59 3.50 9.63
N ASP A 116 9.17 4.69 9.43
CA ASP A 116 10.57 4.93 9.05
C ASP A 116 10.98 4.54 7.62
N PHE A 117 10.16 3.79 6.87
CA PHE A 117 10.38 3.49 5.46
C PHE A 117 10.26 4.76 4.60
N ASP A 118 11.29 5.00 3.79
CA ASP A 118 11.28 6.02 2.75
C ASP A 118 10.39 5.61 1.55
N ALA A 119 10.25 6.53 0.59
CA ALA A 119 9.63 6.24 -0.69
C ALA A 119 10.21 4.97 -1.35
N GLY A 120 9.32 4.06 -1.76
CA GLY A 120 9.69 2.76 -2.31
C GLY A 120 8.82 1.64 -1.74
N TRP A 121 9.29 0.40 -1.91
CA TRP A 121 8.59 -0.79 -1.45
C TRP A 121 9.11 -1.26 -0.09
N TYR A 122 8.18 -1.72 0.75
CA TYR A 122 8.47 -2.36 2.03
C TYR A 122 7.70 -3.68 2.13
N VAL A 123 8.16 -4.55 3.03
CA VAL A 123 7.49 -5.82 3.32
C VAL A 123 7.50 -6.04 4.83
N TYR A 124 6.33 -6.36 5.36
CA TYR A 124 6.15 -6.87 6.70
C TYR A 124 5.92 -8.37 6.67
N ALA A 125 6.71 -9.12 7.45
CA ALA A 125 6.54 -10.54 7.61
C ALA A 125 5.21 -10.89 8.32
N PRO A 126 4.71 -12.13 8.17
CA PRO A 126 3.52 -12.59 8.89
C PRO A 126 3.64 -12.45 10.42
N GLY A 127 2.56 -12.00 11.05
CA GLY A 127 2.45 -11.83 12.50
C GLY A 127 2.99 -10.52 13.06
N THR A 128 3.51 -9.63 12.20
CA THR A 128 3.91 -8.27 12.58
C THR A 128 2.70 -7.45 13.00
N ASP A 129 2.92 -6.51 13.93
CA ASP A 129 1.90 -5.58 14.39
C ASP A 129 2.46 -4.17 14.53
N HIS A 130 1.63 -3.17 14.28
CA HIS A 130 2.07 -1.77 14.32
C HIS A 130 0.92 -0.79 14.45
N HIS A 131 1.29 0.47 14.73
CA HIS A 131 0.46 1.62 14.45
C HIS A 131 0.99 2.28 13.18
N PRO A 132 0.31 2.10 12.03
CA PRO A 132 0.79 2.65 10.76
C PRO A 132 0.95 4.16 10.92
N THR A 133 2.13 4.68 10.64
CA THR A 133 2.44 6.09 10.90
C THR A 133 3.11 6.72 9.69
N VAL A 134 2.50 7.75 9.13
CA VAL A 134 3.22 8.65 8.20
C VAL A 134 3.73 9.85 8.98
N SER A 135 5.00 10.20 8.79
CA SER A 135 5.64 11.37 9.39
C SER A 135 6.50 12.13 8.37
N GLY A 136 6.66 13.44 8.56
CA GLY A 136 7.50 14.29 7.70
C GLY A 136 6.85 14.68 6.37
N GLY A 137 5.52 14.50 6.24
CA GLY A 137 4.82 14.79 5.00
C GLY A 137 3.48 14.09 4.82
N ASP A 138 3.09 14.03 3.55
CA ASP A 138 1.84 13.47 3.03
C ASP A 138 2.17 12.38 2.01
N ALA A 139 1.57 11.20 2.13
CA ALA A 139 1.83 10.07 1.26
C ALA A 139 0.55 9.25 1.01
N TYR A 140 0.51 8.61 -0.16
CA TYR A 140 -0.28 7.40 -0.31
C TYR A 140 0.53 6.20 0.18
N VAL A 141 -0.14 5.28 0.86
CA VAL A 141 0.38 3.93 1.10
C VAL A 141 -0.54 2.95 0.39
N VAL A 142 0.01 2.24 -0.59
CA VAL A 142 -0.69 1.19 -1.34
C VAL A 142 -0.17 -0.14 -0.83
N TYR A 143 -1.05 -1.04 -0.40
CA TYR A 143 -0.59 -2.29 0.20
C TYR A 143 -1.44 -3.50 -0.24
N TRP A 144 -0.73 -4.63 -0.38
CA TRP A 144 -1.22 -5.94 -0.74
C TRP A 144 -1.25 -6.81 0.51
N LEU A 145 -2.44 -7.29 0.84
CA LEU A 145 -2.66 -8.22 1.95
C LEU A 145 -2.99 -9.61 1.39
N PRO A 146 -2.22 -10.65 1.73
CA PRO A 146 -2.59 -12.03 1.42
C PRO A 146 -3.99 -12.34 2.00
N ASP A 147 -4.90 -12.79 1.14
CA ASP A 147 -6.31 -13.07 1.45
C ASP A 147 -7.08 -11.89 2.08
N GLY A 148 -6.54 -10.67 2.00
CA GLY A 148 -7.10 -9.49 2.66
C GLY A 148 -7.06 -9.51 4.18
N ALA A 149 -6.16 -10.31 4.77
CA ALA A 149 -6.09 -10.59 6.20
C ALA A 149 -5.41 -9.46 6.99
N ILE A 150 -6.18 -8.80 7.86
CA ILE A 150 -5.74 -7.74 8.77
C ILE A 150 -6.63 -7.74 10.03
N GLU A 151 -6.03 -7.62 11.21
CA GLU A 151 -6.78 -7.66 12.48
C GLU A 151 -6.55 -6.39 13.30
N PHE A 152 -7.58 -5.55 13.39
CA PHE A 152 -7.56 -4.38 14.28
C PHE A 152 -7.78 -4.81 15.73
N THR A 153 -6.91 -4.33 16.63
CA THR A 153 -6.86 -4.83 18.01
C THR A 153 -7.45 -3.86 19.04
N GLY A 154 -7.64 -2.60 18.67
CA GLY A 154 -8.07 -1.54 19.61
C GLY A 154 -7.03 -1.18 20.68
N LYS A 155 -5.78 -1.68 20.58
CA LYS A 155 -4.67 -1.19 21.42
C LYS A 155 -4.51 0.34 21.20
N PRO A 156 -4.31 1.12 22.27
CA PRO A 156 -4.13 2.58 22.18
C PRO A 156 -2.79 3.00 21.54
#